data_AF-A0A968ZLF3-F1
#
_entry.id   AF-A0A968ZLF3-F1
#
_cell.length_a   1.000
_cell.length_b   1.000
_cell.length_c   1.000
_cell.angle_alpha   90.00
_cell.angle_beta   90.00
_cell.angle_gamma   90.00
#
_symmetry.space_group_name_H-M   'P 1'
#
loop_
_entity.id
_entity.type
_entity.pdbx_description
1 polymer ?
#
loop_
_entity_poly.entity_id
_entity_poly.type
_entity_poly.pdbx_seq_one_letter_code
_entity_poly.pdbx_strand_id
1 'polypeptide(L)' 'MASLLSTLQVNHDRLMASISDLADIGALPNGGVQRIAFSEEDCLARELVQRWMREAGMQVQN' A
#
# COMPACT_ATOMS: atom_id res chain seq x y z
N MET A 1 6.31 18.63 29.76
CA MET A 1 5.87 17.39 29.09
C MET A 1 5.98 17.62 27.59
N ALA A 2 6.78 16.86 26.86
CA ALA A 2 6.86 16.97 25.41
C ALA A 2 5.53 16.50 24.79
N SER A 3 5.06 17.21 23.76
CA SER A 3 3.81 16.87 23.06
C SER A 3 3.97 15.57 22.28
N LEU A 4 3.01 14.64 22.38
CA LEU A 4 2.95 13.43 21.58
C LEU A 4 3.01 13.71 20.07
N LEU A 5 2.54 14.88 19.64
CA LEU A 5 2.60 15.31 18.24
C LEU A 5 4.03 15.56 17.75
N SER A 6 4.93 16.00 18.64
CA SER A 6 6.35 16.21 18.28
C SER A 6 7.16 14.92 18.15
N THR A 7 6.64 13.78 18.64
CA THR A 7 7.33 12.49 18.65
C THR A 7 6.80 11.49 17.62
N LEU A 8 5.60 11.70 17.08
CA LEU A 8 5.06 10.85 16.02
C LEU A 8 5.76 11.16 14.70
N GLN A 9 6.46 10.17 14.16
CA GLN A 9 7.08 10.23 12.84
C GLN A 9 6.63 9.04 12.00
N VAL A 10 6.39 9.27 10.72
CA VAL A 10 6.15 8.20 9.76
C VAL A 10 7.47 7.52 9.44
N ASN A 11 7.47 6.19 9.38
CA ASN A 11 8.60 5.46 8.80
C ASN A 11 8.56 5.64 7.27
N HIS A 12 9.41 6.53 6.77
CA HIS A 12 9.51 6.87 5.35
C HIS A 12 9.88 5.66 4.48
N ASP A 13 10.91 4.92 4.88
CA ASP A 13 11.43 3.78 4.11
C ASP A 13 10.37 2.69 3.94
N ARG A 14 9.65 2.37 5.03
CA ARG A 14 8.53 1.43 4.98
C ARG A 14 7.43 1.90 4.03
N LEU A 15 7.07 3.19 4.07
CA LEU A 15 6.04 3.74 3.20
C LEU A 15 6.47 3.67 1.72
N MET A 16 7.71 4.05 1.41
CA MET A 16 8.23 4.01 0.05
C MET A 16 8.36 2.57 -0.49
N ALA A 17 8.72 1.62 0.38
CA ALA A 17 8.69 0.20 0.05
C ALA A 17 7.27 -0.27 -0.31
N SER A 18 6.26 0.04 0.52
CA SER A 18 4.86 -0.31 0.21
C SER A 18 4.34 0.34 -1.09
N ILE A 19 4.75 1.57 -1.39
CA ILE A 19 4.41 2.23 -2.67
C ILE A 19 5.04 1.49 -3.84
N SER A 20 6.30 1.09 -3.72
CA SER A 20 7.04 0.38 -4.77
C SER A 20 6.46 -1.02 -5.00
N ASP A 21 6.26 -1.79 -3.93
CA ASP A 21 5.65 -3.14 -3.99
C ASP A 21 4.26 -3.11 -4.64
N LEU A 22 3.45 -2.08 -4.36
CA LEU A 22 2.14 -1.92 -4.98
C LEU A 22 2.24 -1.45 -6.44
N ALA A 23 3.25 -0.65 -6.79
CA ALA A 23 3.46 -0.15 -8.15
C ALA A 23 3.87 -1.26 -9.12
N ASP A 24 4.54 -2.32 -8.65
CA ASP A 24 4.91 -3.48 -9.47
C ASP A 24 3.68 -4.20 -10.07
N ILE A 25 2.52 -4.12 -9.40
CA ILE A 25 1.27 -4.70 -9.88
C ILE A 25 0.62 -3.77 -10.92
N GLY A 26 0.66 -4.17 -12.19
CA GLY A 26 0.17 -3.37 -13.31
C GLY A 26 1.19 -2.34 -13.82
N ALA A 27 2.48 -2.53 -13.51
CA ALA A 27 3.55 -1.69 -14.01
C ALA A 27 3.61 -1.69 -15.55
N LEU A 28 3.78 -0.50 -16.13
CA LEU A 28 3.92 -0.31 -17.57
C LEU A 28 5.38 0.01 -17.94
N PRO A 29 5.81 -0.30 -19.19
CA PRO A 29 7.18 -0.01 -19.64
C PRO A 29 7.61 1.46 -19.57
N ASN A 30 6.65 2.40 -19.54
CA ASN A 30 6.91 3.83 -19.42
C ASN A 30 7.00 4.32 -17.95
N GLY A 31 7.01 3.41 -16.97
CA GLY A 31 7.04 3.73 -15.55
C GLY A 31 5.68 4.13 -14.97
N GLY A 32 4.60 4.08 -15.77
CA GLY A 32 3.24 4.23 -15.29
C GLY A 32 2.69 2.95 -14.68
N VAL A 33 1.46 3.02 -14.19
CA VAL A 33 0.71 1.89 -13.66
C VAL A 33 -0.69 1.90 -14.27
N GLN A 34 -1.14 0.75 -14.77
CA GLN A 34 -2.51 0.55 -15.21
C GLN A 34 -3.15 -0.57 -14.40
N ARG A 35 -4.15 -0.22 -13.60
CA ARG A 35 -5.01 -1.16 -12.85
C ARG A 35 -6.45 -0.78 -13.06
N ILE A 36 -7.07 -1.36 -14.08
CA ILE A 36 -8.48 -1.08 -14.41
C ILE A 36 -9.36 -1.78 -13.38
N ALA A 37 -10.42 -1.13 -12.90
CA ALA A 37 -11.30 -1.72 -11.90
C ALA A 37 -11.78 -3.13 -12.33
N PHE A 38 -11.69 -4.11 -11.42
CA PHE A 38 -12.01 -5.53 -11.64
C PHE A 38 -11.10 -6.29 -12.62
N SER A 39 -10.00 -5.69 -13.10
CA SER A 39 -8.93 -6.44 -13.78
C SER A 39 -8.20 -7.36 -12.80
N GLU A 40 -7.42 -8.30 -13.33
CA GLU A 40 -6.57 -9.17 -12.53
C GLU A 40 -5.58 -8.35 -11.68
N GLU A 41 -4.97 -7.33 -12.26
CA GLU A 41 -4.01 -6.45 -11.56
C GLU A 41 -4.69 -5.62 -10.45
N ASP A 42 -5.93 -5.18 -10.65
CA ASP A 42 -6.71 -4.52 -9.59
C ASP A 42 -7.04 -5.49 -8.45
N CYS A 43 -7.48 -6.71 -8.77
CA CYS A 43 -7.75 -7.75 -7.75
C CYS A 43 -6.49 -8.07 -6.94
N LEU A 44 -5.35 -8.31 -7.60
CA LEU A 44 -4.07 -8.59 -6.93
C LEU A 44 -3.61 -7.41 -6.06
N ALA A 45 -3.73 -6.18 -6.55
CA ALA A 45 -3.37 -4.98 -5.78
C ALA A 45 -4.24 -4.81 -4.53
N ARG A 46 -5.56 -5.09 -4.65
CA ARG A 46 -6.47 -5.08 -3.50
C ARG A 46 -6.10 -6.16 -2.50
N GLU A 47 -5.84 -7.38 -2.94
CA GLU A 47 -5.43 -8.48 -2.07
C GLU A 47 -4.15 -8.16 -1.30
N LEU A 48 -3.16 -7.54 -1.95
CA LEU A 48 -1.93 -7.07 -1.32
C LEU A 48 -2.20 -6.09 -0.19
N VAL A 49 -3.00 -5.04 -0.46
CA VAL A 49 -3.33 -4.02 0.54
C VAL A 49 -4.15 -4.62 1.69
N GLN A 50 -5.12 -5.48 1.37
CA GLN A 50 -5.91 -6.19 2.38
C GLN A 50 -5.02 -7.06 3.27
N ARG A 51 -4.01 -7.73 2.71
CA ARG A 51 -3.02 -8.49 3.50
C ARG A 51 -2.28 -7.57 4.47
N TRP A 52 -1.72 -6.46 4.00
CA TRP A 52 -1.03 -5.50 4.88
C TRP A 52 -1.93 -4.95 5.99
N MET A 53 -3.20 -4.68 5.68
CA MET A 53 -4.18 -4.25 6.68
C MET A 53 -4.39 -5.33 7.77
N ARG A 54 -4.56 -6.59 7.38
CA ARG A 54 -4.69 -7.71 8.35
C ARG A 54 -3.43 -7.88 9.20
N GLU A 55 -2.25 -7.81 8.58
CA GLU A 55 -0.95 -7.88 9.27
C GLU A 55 -0.75 -6.72 10.27
N ALA A 56 -1.31 -5.55 9.97
CA ALA A 56 -1.35 -4.41 10.88
C ALA A 56 -2.41 -4.52 11.98
N GLY A 57 -3.16 -5.64 12.04
CA GLY A 57 -4.19 -5.89 13.06
C GLY A 57 -5.57 -5.28 12.75
N MET A 58 -5.81 -4.86 11.50
CA MET A 58 -7.10 -4.31 11.08
C MET A 58 -8.09 -5.43 10.72
N GLN A 59 -9.39 -5.15 10.90
CA GLN A 59 -10.46 -5.97 10.32
C GLN A 59 -10.76 -5.47 8.90
N VAL A 60 -10.67 -6.37 7.92
CA VAL A 60 -10.90 -6.06 6.50
C VAL A 60 -12.24 -6.64 6.07
N GLN A 61 -13.07 -5.82 5.40
CA GLN A 61 -14.38 -6.22 4.87
C GLN A 61 -14.49 -5.76 3.41
N ASN A 62 -15.21 -6.55 2.60
CA ASN A 62 -15.49 -6.28 1.20
C ASN A 62 -16.93 -5.79 1.02
#